data_AF-A0A812JGG3-F1
#
_entry.id   AF-A0A812JGG3-F1
#
_cell.length_a   1.000
_cell.length_b   1.000
_cell.length_c   1.000
_cell.angle_alpha   90.00
_cell.angle_beta   90.00
_cell.angle_gamma   90.00
#
_symmetry.space_group_name_H-M   'P 1'
#
loop_
_entity.id
_entity.type
_entity.pdbx_description
1 polymer ?
#
loop_
_entity_poly.entity_id
_entity_poly.type
_entity_poly.pdbx_seq_one_letter_code
_entity_poly.pdbx_strand_id
1 'polypeptide(L)'
;MAGIAVDSEAWFLERCQKVKLSESTIRTLVDAGFKSFGTLAFAVSTTPTQLDEADVKRWMGSIFPHDFPPDQSSKVRRLMFEAQNLSVADMRARVEPAADTAVVRAMPNAERLARQEALKKRVTGLILSPETLPAHSVVDTLVKQLEDGVLQYLPAYRIISRAQEAQQLKKDQQVVVDGEGNLKMASKAESATCDTHTDLALRNAWTRRSLAYDLAGLCSFQVLEEWCHKCFLALMRPVPSGYSKALLLRA
;
A
#
# COMPACT_ATOMS: atom_id res chain seq x y z
N MET A 1 -7.51 1.65 14.07
CA MET A 1 -7.63 1.39 12.61
C MET A 1 -6.82 0.14 12.32
N ALA A 2 -7.44 -0.97 11.93
CA ALA A 2 -6.78 -2.24 11.58
C ALA A 2 -5.85 -2.09 10.36
N GLY A 3 -4.97 -3.07 10.12
CA GLY A 3 -3.84 -2.89 9.20
C GLY A 3 -4.36 -2.83 7.79
N ILE A 4 -3.85 -1.91 6.98
CA ILE A 4 -4.38 -1.65 5.63
C ILE A 4 -4.34 -2.92 4.75
N ALA A 5 -3.40 -3.83 5.03
CA ALA A 5 -3.38 -5.13 4.36
C ALA A 5 -4.53 -6.06 4.81
N VAL A 6 -4.78 -6.22 6.11
CA VAL A 6 -5.78 -7.18 6.63
C VAL A 6 -7.21 -6.80 6.22
N ASP A 7 -7.45 -5.49 6.04
CA ASP A 7 -8.73 -4.95 5.60
C ASP A 7 -8.87 -4.84 4.06
N SER A 8 -7.85 -5.23 3.29
CA SER A 8 -7.90 -5.17 1.83
C SER A 8 -8.86 -6.20 1.23
N GLU A 9 -9.94 -5.70 0.61
CA GLU A 9 -10.89 -6.53 -0.15
C GLU A 9 -10.24 -7.14 -1.40
N ALA A 10 -9.39 -6.38 -2.09
CA ALA A 10 -8.73 -6.84 -3.30
C ALA A 10 -7.76 -8.01 -3.02
N TRP A 11 -7.01 -7.93 -1.91
CA TRP A 11 -6.11 -9.01 -1.50
C TRP A 11 -6.88 -10.25 -1.04
N PHE A 12 -7.99 -10.05 -0.34
CA PHE A 12 -8.88 -11.14 0.06
C PHE A 12 -9.43 -11.89 -1.16
N LEU A 13 -9.94 -11.19 -2.17
CA LEU A 13 -10.45 -11.78 -3.41
C LEU A 13 -9.36 -12.53 -4.18
N GLU A 14 -8.17 -11.94 -4.33
CA GLU A 14 -7.03 -12.60 -4.98
C GLU A 14 -6.66 -13.91 -4.26
N ARG A 15 -6.69 -13.90 -2.92
CA ARG A 15 -6.39 -15.10 -2.13
C ARG A 15 -7.48 -16.16 -2.28
N CYS A 16 -8.75 -15.77 -2.30
CA CYS A 16 -9.86 -16.71 -2.52
C CYS A 16 -9.70 -17.47 -3.84
N GLN A 17 -9.31 -16.75 -4.91
CA GLN A 17 -9.04 -17.34 -6.22
C GLN A 17 -7.83 -18.30 -6.17
N LYS A 18 -6.74 -17.93 -5.49
CA LYS A 18 -5.55 -18.79 -5.31
C LYS A 18 -5.85 -20.09 -4.56
N VAL A 19 -6.77 -20.05 -3.60
CA VAL A 19 -7.23 -21.24 -2.84
C VAL A 19 -8.25 -22.07 -3.66
N LYS A 20 -8.64 -21.61 -4.85
CA LYS A 20 -9.58 -22.28 -5.75
C LYS A 20 -10.98 -22.45 -5.14
N LEU A 21 -11.44 -21.41 -4.44
CA LEU A 21 -12.85 -21.26 -4.06
C LEU A 21 -13.70 -21.01 -5.31
N SER A 22 -14.88 -21.61 -5.37
CA SER A 22 -15.82 -21.35 -6.47
C SER A 22 -16.33 -19.91 -6.42
N GLU A 23 -16.63 -19.32 -7.58
CA GLU A 23 -17.19 -17.96 -7.61
C GLU A 23 -18.48 -17.81 -6.81
N SER A 24 -19.33 -18.86 -6.80
CA SER A 24 -20.54 -18.88 -5.97
C SER A 24 -20.21 -18.75 -4.48
N THR A 25 -19.21 -19.49 -3.99
CA THR A 25 -18.77 -19.44 -2.59
C THR A 25 -18.22 -18.07 -2.23
N ILE A 26 -17.43 -17.48 -3.13
CA ILE A 26 -16.86 -16.13 -2.92
C ILE A 26 -17.99 -15.10 -2.85
N ARG A 27 -18.98 -15.15 -3.75
CA ARG A 27 -20.13 -14.24 -3.72
C ARG A 27 -20.92 -14.39 -2.43
N THR A 28 -21.22 -15.62 -2.00
CA THR A 28 -21.92 -15.86 -0.73
C THR A 28 -21.17 -15.28 0.47
N LEU A 29 -19.83 -15.41 0.53
CA LEU A 29 -19.03 -14.78 1.58
C LEU A 29 -19.10 -13.26 1.55
N VAL A 30 -18.97 -12.65 0.36
CA VAL A 30 -19.02 -11.20 0.16
C VAL A 30 -20.40 -10.64 0.50
N ASP A 31 -21.47 -11.33 0.10
CA ASP A 31 -22.86 -10.96 0.37
C ASP A 31 -23.21 -11.09 1.87
N ALA A 32 -22.61 -12.06 2.55
CA ALA A 32 -22.67 -12.21 4.01
C ALA A 32 -21.82 -11.16 4.77
N GLY A 33 -21.07 -10.30 4.06
CA GLY A 33 -20.27 -9.23 4.65
C GLY A 33 -18.81 -9.59 4.96
N PHE A 34 -18.36 -10.81 4.66
CA PHE A 34 -16.98 -11.26 4.85
C PHE A 34 -16.13 -10.91 3.62
N LYS A 35 -15.74 -9.63 3.53
CA LYS A 35 -15.02 -9.08 2.37
C LYS A 35 -13.52 -8.93 2.56
N SER A 36 -13.02 -9.12 3.78
CA SER A 36 -11.61 -8.94 4.14
C SER A 36 -11.13 -10.02 5.10
N PHE A 37 -9.80 -10.16 5.27
CA PHE A 37 -9.26 -11.06 6.29
C PHE A 37 -9.63 -10.61 7.70
N GLY A 38 -9.70 -9.30 7.96
CA GLY A 38 -10.09 -8.76 9.27
C GLY A 38 -11.50 -9.17 9.67
N THR A 39 -12.46 -9.06 8.75
CA THR A 39 -13.85 -9.48 9.00
C THR A 39 -13.99 -11.00 9.13
N LEU A 40 -13.27 -11.76 8.30
CA LEU A 40 -13.32 -13.22 8.36
C LEU A 40 -12.64 -13.82 9.60
N ALA A 41 -11.55 -13.21 10.09
CA ALA A 41 -10.78 -13.73 11.22
C ALA A 41 -11.60 -13.90 12.51
N PHE A 42 -12.56 -12.99 12.72
CA PHE A 42 -13.42 -12.94 13.90
C PHE A 42 -14.85 -13.43 13.63
N ALA A 43 -15.08 -14.10 12.49
CA ALA A 43 -16.41 -14.54 12.09
C ALA A 43 -17.00 -15.63 12.99
N VAL A 44 -16.14 -16.48 13.57
CA VAL A 44 -16.53 -17.65 14.38
C VAL A 44 -16.16 -17.48 15.85
N SER A 45 -14.93 -17.05 16.13
CA SER A 45 -14.38 -16.96 17.48
C SER A 45 -13.72 -15.61 17.69
N THR A 46 -13.85 -15.09 18.92
CA THR A 46 -13.14 -13.89 19.37
C THR A 46 -11.67 -14.18 19.67
N THR A 47 -11.29 -15.45 19.85
CA THR A 47 -9.95 -15.87 20.24
C THR A 47 -9.29 -16.64 19.10
N PRO A 48 -8.32 -16.04 18.38
CA PRO A 48 -7.75 -16.58 17.13
C PRO A 48 -6.89 -17.85 17.27
N THR A 49 -6.85 -18.47 18.45
CA THR A 49 -6.09 -19.71 18.72
C THR A 49 -6.95 -20.91 19.09
N GLN A 50 -8.26 -20.71 19.30
CA GLN A 50 -9.21 -21.79 19.58
C GLN A 50 -10.42 -21.63 18.67
N LEU A 51 -10.48 -22.46 17.63
CA LEU A 51 -11.71 -22.75 16.92
C LEU A 51 -12.15 -24.14 17.31
N ASP A 52 -13.32 -24.22 17.92
CA ASP A 52 -14.04 -25.47 17.97
C ASP A 52 -14.55 -25.80 16.56
N GLU A 53 -14.31 -27.04 16.11
CA GLU A 53 -14.81 -27.53 14.83
C GLU A 53 -16.34 -27.48 14.77
N ALA A 54 -17.00 -27.65 15.93
CA ALA A 54 -18.46 -27.55 16.03
C ALA A 54 -18.95 -26.13 15.69
N ASP A 55 -18.30 -25.10 16.20
CA ASP A 55 -18.67 -23.70 15.96
C ASP A 55 -18.42 -23.29 14.51
N VAL A 56 -17.29 -23.73 13.94
CA VAL A 56 -17.00 -23.51 12.51
C VAL A 56 -18.08 -24.15 11.65
N LYS A 57 -18.45 -25.40 11.94
CA LYS A 57 -19.49 -26.11 11.18
C LYS A 57 -20.84 -25.41 11.29
N ARG A 58 -21.19 -24.91 12.48
CA ARG A 58 -22.43 -24.15 12.72
C ARG A 58 -22.46 -22.85 11.93
N TRP A 59 -21.38 -22.07 11.96
CA TRP A 59 -21.25 -20.83 11.20
C TRP A 59 -21.27 -21.08 9.69
N MET A 60 -20.59 -22.12 9.20
CA MET A 60 -20.65 -22.50 7.80
C MET A 60 -22.08 -22.87 7.38
N GLY A 61 -22.83 -23.56 8.25
CA GLY A 61 -24.24 -23.89 8.03
C GLY A 61 -25.19 -22.70 8.02
N SER A 62 -24.81 -21.55 8.61
CA SER A 62 -25.64 -20.33 8.56
C SER A 62 -25.43 -19.49 7.30
N ILE A 63 -24.31 -19.70 6.59
CA ILE A 63 -23.92 -18.89 5.43
C ILE A 63 -24.09 -19.67 4.13
N PHE A 64 -23.66 -20.93 4.13
CA PHE A 64 -23.67 -21.76 2.93
C PHE A 64 -24.91 -22.67 2.89
N PRO A 65 -25.37 -23.05 1.67
CA PRO A 65 -26.45 -24.01 1.51
C PRO A 65 -26.15 -25.35 2.19
N HIS A 66 -27.20 -26.10 2.53
CA HIS A 66 -27.08 -27.41 3.20
C HIS A 66 -26.22 -28.43 2.45
N ASP A 67 -26.16 -28.37 1.11
CA ASP A 67 -25.36 -29.27 0.26
C ASP A 67 -24.02 -28.63 -0.14
N PHE A 68 -23.33 -28.00 0.81
CA PHE A 68 -22.05 -27.35 0.53
C PHE A 68 -20.94 -28.39 0.31
N PRO A 69 -20.25 -28.40 -0.85
CA PRO A 69 -19.27 -29.43 -1.17
C PRO A 69 -18.15 -29.54 -0.12
N PRO A 70 -17.77 -30.76 0.32
CA PRO A 70 -16.72 -30.95 1.32
C PRO A 70 -15.36 -30.34 0.93
N ASP A 71 -15.02 -30.37 -0.37
CA ASP A 71 -13.82 -29.71 -0.90
C ASP A 71 -13.83 -28.20 -0.65
N GLN A 72 -14.92 -27.51 -1.02
CA GLN A 72 -15.09 -26.08 -0.76
C GLN A 72 -15.10 -25.80 0.76
N SER A 73 -15.68 -26.70 1.53
CA SER A 73 -15.69 -26.64 2.98
C SER A 73 -14.28 -26.60 3.58
N SER A 74 -13.37 -27.46 3.10
CA SER A 74 -11.97 -27.48 3.53
C SER A 74 -11.22 -26.17 3.17
N LYS A 75 -11.52 -25.61 1.99
CA LYS A 75 -10.91 -24.37 1.49
C LYS A 75 -11.31 -23.15 2.30
N VAL A 76 -12.58 -23.05 2.70
CA VAL A 76 -13.08 -21.98 3.58
C VAL A 76 -12.40 -22.08 4.95
N ARG A 77 -12.26 -23.28 5.52
CA ARG A 77 -11.53 -23.48 6.80
C ARG A 77 -10.08 -23.02 6.71
N ARG A 78 -9.38 -23.37 5.63
CA ARG A 78 -8.03 -22.88 5.37
C ARG A 78 -7.98 -21.35 5.33
N LEU A 79 -8.93 -20.73 4.63
CA LEU A 79 -8.99 -19.26 4.52
C LEU A 79 -9.23 -18.60 5.88
N MET A 80 -10.11 -19.14 6.72
CA MET A 80 -10.35 -18.66 8.09
C MET A 80 -9.09 -18.75 8.96
N PHE A 81 -8.39 -19.88 8.92
CA PHE A 81 -7.13 -20.06 9.64
C PHE A 81 -6.07 -19.05 9.19
N GLU A 82 -5.94 -18.83 7.89
CA GLU A 82 -5.04 -17.80 7.35
C GLU A 82 -5.43 -16.39 7.82
N ALA A 83 -6.72 -16.05 7.80
CA ALA A 83 -7.24 -14.76 8.27
C ALA A 83 -6.90 -14.48 9.74
N GLN A 84 -7.03 -15.48 10.60
CA GLN A 84 -6.71 -15.36 12.03
C GLN A 84 -5.22 -15.17 12.27
N ASN A 85 -4.37 -15.96 11.60
CA ASN A 85 -2.92 -15.80 11.71
C ASN A 85 -2.46 -14.42 11.24
N LEU A 86 -3.04 -13.91 10.15
CA LEU A 86 -2.76 -12.57 9.65
C LEU A 86 -3.20 -11.49 10.64
N SER A 87 -4.37 -11.63 11.25
CA SER A 87 -4.89 -10.68 12.23
C SER A 87 -4.05 -10.67 13.52
N VAL A 88 -3.64 -11.84 14.00
CA VAL A 88 -2.73 -11.95 15.17
C VAL A 88 -1.37 -11.32 14.86
N ALA A 89 -0.81 -11.58 13.66
CA ALA A 89 0.44 -10.98 13.24
C ALA A 89 0.34 -9.45 13.15
N ASP A 90 -0.76 -8.92 12.60
CA ASP A 90 -1.02 -7.47 12.55
C ASP A 90 -1.16 -6.86 13.95
N MET A 91 -1.86 -7.54 14.87
CA MET A 91 -1.98 -7.11 16.26
C MET A 91 -0.63 -7.09 16.98
N ARG A 92 0.22 -8.11 16.79
CA ARG A 92 1.57 -8.14 17.37
C ARG A 92 2.44 -7.00 16.84
N ALA A 93 2.42 -6.76 15.52
CA ALA A 93 3.18 -5.70 14.88
C ALA A 93 2.81 -4.29 15.37
N ARG A 94 1.61 -4.09 15.92
CA ARG A 94 1.17 -2.80 16.50
C ARG A 94 1.64 -2.59 17.93
N VAL A 95 1.78 -3.67 18.69
CA VAL A 95 2.14 -3.62 20.11
C VAL A 95 3.66 -3.61 20.26
N GLU A 96 4.37 -4.30 19.38
CA GLU A 96 5.83 -4.26 19.35
C GLU A 96 6.30 -2.87 18.89
N PRO A 97 7.11 -2.16 19.70
CA PRO A 97 7.65 -0.87 19.30
C PRO A 97 8.48 -1.06 18.02
N ALA A 98 8.13 -0.31 16.97
CA ALA A 98 8.91 -0.29 15.75
C ALA A 98 10.33 0.19 16.11
N ALA A 99 11.33 -0.67 15.92
CA ALA A 99 12.71 -0.21 15.89
C ALA A 99 12.84 0.89 14.83
N ASP A 100 13.71 1.88 15.02
CA ASP A 100 13.94 2.96 14.05
C ASP A 100 14.38 2.45 12.65
N THR A 101 14.75 1.17 12.56
CA THR A 101 15.13 0.45 11.34
C THR A 101 14.05 -0.50 10.80
N ALA A 102 12.83 -0.45 11.34
CA ALA A 102 11.74 -1.32 10.92
C ALA A 102 11.47 -1.16 9.42
N VAL A 103 11.63 -2.27 8.69
CA VAL A 103 11.38 -2.34 7.25
C VAL A 103 9.92 -1.93 7.00
N VAL A 104 9.73 -0.92 6.14
CA VAL A 104 8.40 -0.47 5.71
C VAL A 104 7.66 -1.65 5.12
N ARG A 105 6.52 -2.03 5.72
CA ARG A 105 5.72 -3.13 5.17
C ARG A 105 5.13 -2.71 3.82
N ALA A 106 5.46 -3.46 2.79
CA ALA A 106 4.91 -3.22 1.46
C ALA A 106 3.41 -3.48 1.42
N MET A 107 2.65 -2.57 0.79
CA MET A 107 1.24 -2.80 0.50
C MET A 107 1.09 -4.03 -0.40
N PRO A 108 0.10 -4.93 -0.15
CA PRO A 108 -0.20 -6.05 -1.03
C PRO A 108 -0.41 -5.59 -2.48
N ASN A 109 0.09 -6.37 -3.43
CA ASN A 109 0.01 -5.99 -4.85
C ASN A 109 -1.43 -5.85 -5.36
N ALA A 110 -2.34 -6.72 -4.90
CA ALA A 110 -3.75 -6.64 -5.27
C ALA A 110 -4.40 -5.32 -4.81
N GLU A 111 -4.17 -4.92 -3.56
CA GLU A 111 -4.62 -3.63 -3.02
C GLU A 111 -4.04 -2.46 -3.83
N ARG A 112 -2.75 -2.54 -4.14
CA ARG A 112 -2.04 -1.51 -4.89
C ARG A 112 -2.66 -1.31 -6.28
N LEU A 113 -2.93 -2.40 -6.99
CA LEU A 113 -3.55 -2.35 -8.32
C LEU A 113 -4.97 -1.78 -8.23
N ALA A 114 -5.78 -2.23 -7.27
CA ALA A 114 -7.13 -1.72 -7.05
C ALA A 114 -7.15 -0.20 -6.80
N ARG A 115 -6.26 0.30 -5.94
CA ARG A 115 -6.13 1.75 -5.68
C ARG A 115 -5.68 2.53 -6.91
N GLN A 116 -4.74 1.99 -7.69
CA GLN A 116 -4.30 2.64 -8.93
C GLN A 116 -5.40 2.68 -9.99
N GLU A 117 -6.22 1.64 -10.12
CA GLU A 117 -7.36 1.63 -11.01
C GLU A 117 -8.44 2.62 -10.58
N ALA A 118 -8.74 2.68 -9.28
CA ALA A 118 -9.66 3.68 -8.73
C ALA A 118 -9.16 5.11 -8.97
N LEU A 119 -7.87 5.36 -8.78
CA LEU A 119 -7.23 6.64 -9.06
C LEU A 119 -7.35 7.00 -10.55
N LYS A 120 -7.03 6.07 -11.46
CA LYS A 120 -7.13 6.27 -12.91
C LYS A 120 -8.55 6.64 -13.36
N LYS A 121 -9.57 6.06 -12.74
CA LYS A 121 -10.97 6.37 -13.03
C LYS A 121 -11.38 7.77 -12.56
N ARG A 122 -10.83 8.23 -11.43
CA ARG A 122 -11.18 9.52 -10.79
C ARG A 122 -10.37 10.69 -11.32
N VAL A 123 -9.06 10.51 -11.52
CA VAL A 123 -8.15 11.57 -11.96
C VAL A 123 -8.06 11.55 -13.48
N THR A 124 -8.96 12.29 -14.11
CA THR A 124 -8.99 12.52 -15.56
C THR A 124 -8.24 13.80 -15.90
N GLY A 125 -7.39 13.79 -16.93
CA GLY A 125 -6.63 14.97 -17.39
C GLY A 125 -5.13 14.95 -17.08
N LEU A 126 -4.67 13.99 -16.28
CA LEU A 126 -3.25 13.68 -16.11
C LEU A 126 -2.90 12.39 -16.86
N ILE A 127 -1.82 12.40 -17.63
CA ILE A 127 -1.31 11.18 -18.27
C ILE A 127 -0.59 10.36 -17.20
N LEU A 128 -1.20 9.26 -16.76
CA LEU A 128 -0.64 8.36 -15.76
C LEU A 128 0.31 7.35 -16.43
N SER A 129 1.58 7.72 -16.55
CA SER A 129 2.68 6.88 -17.03
C SER A 129 3.64 6.52 -15.89
N PRO A 130 4.58 5.57 -16.09
CA PRO A 130 5.62 5.26 -15.12
C PRO A 130 6.48 6.46 -14.69
N GLU A 131 6.55 7.52 -15.49
CA GLU A 131 7.30 8.75 -15.16
C GLU A 131 6.54 9.70 -14.23
N THR A 132 5.21 9.73 -14.38
CA THR A 132 4.32 10.58 -13.58
C THR A 132 3.79 9.88 -12.34
N LEU A 133 3.74 8.55 -12.34
CA LEU A 133 3.30 7.78 -11.19
C LEU A 133 4.39 7.75 -10.12
N PRO A 134 4.02 7.85 -8.82
CA PRO A 134 4.98 7.71 -7.73
C PRO A 134 5.48 6.27 -7.64
N ALA A 135 6.70 6.11 -7.12
CA ALA A 135 7.25 4.82 -6.76
C ALA A 135 6.44 4.10 -5.68
N HIS A 136 6.50 2.77 -5.66
CA HIS A 136 5.78 1.95 -4.69
C HIS A 136 6.31 2.16 -3.27
N SER A 137 7.63 2.25 -3.13
CA SER A 137 8.32 2.59 -1.87
C SER A 137 7.84 3.90 -1.24
N VAL A 138 7.55 4.93 -2.06
CA VAL A 138 7.03 6.21 -1.57
C VAL A 138 5.61 6.05 -1.02
N VAL A 139 4.75 5.33 -1.73
CA VAL A 139 3.38 5.04 -1.27
C VAL A 139 3.40 4.20 0.02
N ASP A 140 4.26 3.19 0.08
CA ASP A 140 4.37 2.31 1.25
C ASP A 140 4.85 3.08 2.48
N THR A 141 5.75 4.04 2.31
CA THR A 141 6.18 4.94 3.39
C THR A 141 5.02 5.77 3.93
N LEU A 142 4.17 6.31 3.04
CA LEU A 142 3.00 7.09 3.45
C LEU A 142 1.90 6.22 4.09
N VAL A 143 1.73 4.99 3.63
CA VAL A 143 0.84 4.00 4.24
C VAL A 143 1.31 3.67 5.65
N LYS A 144 2.62 3.48 5.85
CA LYS A 144 3.20 3.30 7.18
C LYS A 144 2.92 4.49 8.10
N GLN A 145 3.09 5.72 7.61
CA GLN A 145 2.75 6.92 8.40
C GLN A 145 1.27 6.96 8.81
N LEU A 146 0.37 6.50 7.92
CA LEU A 146 -1.06 6.37 8.23
C LEU A 146 -1.31 5.27 9.27
N GLU A 147 -0.63 4.12 9.19
CA GLU A 147 -0.76 3.02 10.15
C GLU A 147 -0.20 3.39 11.53
N ASP A 148 0.96 4.04 11.58
CA ASP A 148 1.63 4.51 12.79
C ASP A 148 0.90 5.73 13.41
N GLY A 149 0.07 6.42 12.63
CA GLY A 149 -0.60 7.66 13.03
C GLY A 149 0.35 8.86 13.18
N VAL A 150 1.55 8.78 12.60
CA VAL A 150 2.60 9.81 12.68
C VAL A 150 2.93 10.32 11.28
N LEU A 151 2.53 11.55 10.99
CA LEU A 151 2.90 12.23 9.75
C LEU A 151 4.33 12.77 9.85
N GLN A 152 5.17 12.38 8.89
CA GLN A 152 6.51 12.92 8.74
C GLN A 152 6.64 13.59 7.38
N TYR A 153 7.25 14.78 7.36
CA TYR A 153 7.50 15.48 6.11
C TYR A 153 8.43 14.64 5.22
N LEU A 154 7.95 14.32 4.02
CA LEU A 154 8.76 13.65 3.00
C LEU A 154 9.29 14.72 2.03
N PRO A 155 10.62 14.93 1.99
CA PRO A 155 11.24 15.87 1.06
C PRO A 155 10.90 15.59 -0.39
N ALA A 156 10.78 16.64 -1.20
CA ALA A 156 10.44 16.53 -2.62
C ALA A 156 11.42 15.63 -3.39
N TYR A 157 12.72 15.68 -3.07
CA TYR A 157 13.74 14.86 -3.71
C TYR A 157 13.61 13.36 -3.43
N ARG A 158 12.89 12.94 -2.38
CA ARG A 158 12.60 11.52 -2.11
C ARG A 158 11.40 10.99 -2.88
N ILE A 159 10.69 11.85 -3.62
CA ILE A 159 9.45 11.51 -4.31
C ILE A 159 9.76 11.12 -5.75
N ILE A 160 10.34 9.94 -5.86
CA ILE A 160 10.80 9.37 -7.12
C ILE A 160 9.64 8.79 -7.95
N SER A 161 9.86 8.70 -9.26
CA SER A 161 8.91 8.09 -10.19
C SER A 161 8.99 6.56 -10.15
N ARG A 162 7.93 5.90 -10.66
CA ARG A 162 7.94 4.44 -10.82
C ARG A 162 9.04 3.98 -11.77
N ALA A 163 9.35 4.76 -12.79
CA ALA A 163 10.45 4.50 -13.72
C ALA A 163 11.82 4.55 -13.02
N GLN A 164 12.06 5.55 -12.16
CA GLN A 164 13.29 5.67 -11.37
C GLN A 164 13.46 4.48 -10.41
N GLU A 165 12.39 4.08 -9.72
CA GLU A 165 12.40 2.90 -8.86
C GLU A 165 12.74 1.62 -9.65
N ALA A 166 12.17 1.45 -10.85
CA ALA A 166 12.44 0.29 -11.70
C ALA A 166 13.89 0.26 -12.21
N GLN A 167 14.51 1.43 -12.44
CA GLN A 167 15.91 1.52 -12.83
C GLN A 167 16.86 1.19 -11.67
N GLN A 168 16.50 1.57 -10.44
CA GLN A 168 17.31 1.24 -9.26
C GLN A 168 17.31 -0.25 -8.94
N LEU A 169 16.15 -0.92 -9.02
CA LEU A 169 16.08 -2.37 -8.81
C LEU A 169 17.05 -3.14 -9.73
N LYS A 170 17.29 -2.65 -10.96
CA LYS A 170 18.26 -3.24 -11.89
C LYS A 170 19.71 -3.02 -11.47
N LYS A 171 20.01 -1.89 -10.81
CA LYS A 171 21.37 -1.55 -10.36
C LYS A 171 21.76 -2.29 -9.09
N ASP A 172 20.82 -2.58 -8.20
CA ASP A 172 21.06 -3.30 -6.94
C ASP A 172 21.40 -4.79 -7.15
N GLN A 173 21.12 -5.35 -8.33
CA GLN A 173 21.53 -6.71 -8.71
C GLN A 173 22.99 -6.74 -9.20
N GLN A 174 23.94 -6.35 -8.35
CA GLN A 174 25.37 -6.56 -8.61
C GLN A 174 25.91 -7.68 -7.71
N VAL A 175 26.35 -8.76 -8.37
CA VAL A 175 27.02 -9.88 -7.72
C VAL A 175 28.49 -9.50 -7.53
N VAL A 176 28.93 -9.38 -6.29
CA VAL A 176 30.33 -9.11 -5.95
C VAL A 176 30.99 -10.42 -5.56
N VAL A 177 32.15 -10.73 -6.14
CA VAL A 177 32.97 -11.89 -5.75
C VAL A 177 33.82 -11.46 -4.56
N ASP A 178 33.68 -12.13 -3.43
CA ASP A 178 34.50 -11.91 -2.24
C ASP A 178 35.95 -12.42 -2.48
N GLY A 179 36.92 -11.94 -1.70
CA GLY A 179 38.35 -12.29 -1.82
C GLY A 179 38.66 -13.78 -1.66
N GLU A 180 37.71 -14.56 -1.14
CA GLU A 180 37.76 -16.03 -1.00
C GLU A 180 37.05 -16.79 -2.13
N GLY A 181 36.58 -16.10 -3.18
CA GLY A 181 35.90 -16.71 -4.33
C GLY A 181 34.40 -16.99 -4.13
N ASN A 182 33.81 -16.53 -3.01
CA ASN A 182 32.38 -16.67 -2.74
C ASN A 182 31.59 -15.50 -3.35
N LEU A 183 30.48 -15.79 -4.05
CA LEU A 183 29.58 -14.78 -4.59
C LEU A 183 28.73 -14.19 -3.45
N LYS A 184 28.93 -12.91 -3.13
CA LYS A 184 28.09 -12.16 -2.18
C LYS A 184 27.32 -11.09 -2.95
N MET A 185 25.99 -11.10 -2.83
CA MET A 185 25.17 -9.97 -3.26
C MET A 185 25.36 -8.84 -2.25
N ALA A 186 26.06 -7.77 -2.65
CA ALA A 186 26.23 -6.58 -1.83
C ALA A 186 25.17 -5.54 -2.23
N SER A 187 24.03 -5.50 -1.53
CA SER A 187 23.03 -4.46 -1.75
C SER A 187 23.39 -3.22 -0.93
N LYS A 188 24.14 -2.29 -1.51
CA LYS A 188 24.30 -0.95 -0.95
C LYS A 188 23.32 -0.02 -1.67
N ALA A 189 22.04 -0.15 -1.34
CA ALA A 189 21.00 0.66 -1.97
C ALA A 189 21.09 2.10 -1.44
N GLU A 190 21.74 2.99 -2.20
CA GLU A 190 21.56 4.43 -2.01
C GLU A 190 20.09 4.77 -2.29
N SER A 191 19.46 5.45 -1.33
CA SER A 191 18.06 5.88 -1.48
C SER A 191 17.91 6.70 -2.77
N ALA A 192 17.07 6.25 -3.70
CA ALA A 192 16.79 7.00 -4.91
C ALA A 192 16.37 8.44 -4.58
N THR A 193 16.91 9.36 -5.36
CA THR A 193 16.47 10.74 -5.34
C THR A 193 16.03 11.16 -6.73
N CYS A 194 15.09 12.10 -6.79
CA CYS A 194 14.67 12.74 -8.03
C CYS A 194 15.18 14.18 -8.07
N ASP A 195 15.40 14.68 -9.27
CA ASP A 195 15.77 16.08 -9.47
C ASP A 195 14.63 17.01 -9.02
N THR A 196 14.99 18.04 -8.28
CA THR A 196 14.10 19.12 -7.80
C THR A 196 14.73 20.50 -7.98
N HIS A 197 15.82 20.62 -8.74
CA HIS A 197 16.57 21.86 -8.94
C HIS A 197 15.89 22.85 -9.89
N THR A 198 15.01 22.37 -10.78
CA THR A 198 14.22 23.25 -11.65
C THR A 198 12.78 23.34 -11.14
N ASP A 199 12.11 24.46 -11.42
CA ASP A 199 10.71 24.63 -11.03
C ASP A 199 9.80 23.56 -11.66
N LEU A 200 10.10 23.14 -12.89
CA LEU A 200 9.40 22.04 -13.56
C LEU A 200 9.67 20.69 -12.89
N ALA A 201 10.91 20.39 -12.51
CA ALA A 201 11.24 19.15 -11.82
C ALA A 201 10.58 19.09 -10.43
N LEU A 202 10.60 20.20 -9.69
CA LEU A 202 9.88 20.35 -8.42
C LEU A 202 8.37 20.16 -8.60
N ARG A 203 7.78 20.75 -9.66
CA ARG A 203 6.37 20.60 -9.98
C ARG A 203 6.01 19.14 -10.22
N ASN A 204 6.82 18.42 -11.01
CA ASN A 204 6.62 17.00 -11.28
C ASN A 204 6.74 16.14 -10.00
N ALA A 205 7.70 16.45 -9.12
CA ALA A 205 7.85 15.78 -7.84
C ALA A 205 6.63 16.03 -6.93
N TRP A 206 6.09 17.25 -6.91
CA TRP A 206 4.90 17.59 -6.14
C TRP A 206 3.63 16.94 -6.71
N THR A 207 3.49 16.82 -8.03
CA THR A 207 2.39 16.04 -8.64
C THR A 207 2.46 14.58 -8.19
N ARG A 208 3.65 13.96 -8.25
CA ARG A 208 3.89 12.61 -7.73
C ARG A 208 3.53 12.49 -6.25
N ARG A 209 3.86 13.52 -5.45
CA ARG A 209 3.48 13.60 -4.04
C ARG A 209 1.97 13.55 -3.87
N SER A 210 1.25 14.43 -4.57
CA SER A 210 -0.22 14.47 -4.51
C SER A 210 -0.84 13.12 -4.87
N LEU A 211 -0.32 12.45 -5.90
CA LEU A 211 -0.76 11.10 -6.28
C LEU A 211 -0.43 10.04 -5.21
N ALA A 212 0.76 10.13 -4.59
CA ALA A 212 1.17 9.19 -3.56
C ALA A 212 0.31 9.30 -2.29
N TYR A 213 -0.05 10.52 -1.89
CA TYR A 213 -0.96 10.76 -0.77
C TYR A 213 -2.37 10.24 -1.03
N ASP A 214 -2.86 10.37 -2.27
CA ASP A 214 -4.16 9.80 -2.66
C ASP A 214 -4.12 8.28 -2.64
N LEU A 215 -3.09 7.66 -3.23
CA LEU A 215 -2.89 6.20 -3.20
C LEU A 215 -2.68 5.65 -1.79
N ALA A 216 -2.08 6.41 -0.88
CA ALA A 216 -1.94 6.03 0.53
C ALA A 216 -3.27 6.13 1.29
N GLY A 217 -4.22 6.94 0.81
CA GLY A 217 -5.48 7.24 1.49
C GLY A 217 -5.37 8.36 2.52
N LEU A 218 -4.31 9.18 2.45
CA LEU A 218 -4.07 10.30 3.38
C LEU A 218 -4.82 11.58 2.98
N CYS A 219 -4.83 11.91 1.69
CA CYS A 219 -5.48 13.11 1.17
C CYS A 219 -5.79 12.94 -0.32
N SER A 220 -6.90 13.50 -0.79
CA SER A 220 -7.26 13.45 -2.21
C SER A 220 -6.26 14.19 -3.10
N PHE A 221 -6.03 13.69 -4.31
CA PHE A 221 -5.17 14.34 -5.29
C PHE A 221 -5.58 15.79 -5.56
N GLN A 222 -6.88 16.06 -5.72
CA GLN A 222 -7.40 17.39 -6.06
C GLN A 222 -7.02 18.46 -5.04
N VAL A 223 -7.21 18.19 -3.75
CA VAL A 223 -6.90 19.14 -2.67
C VAL A 223 -5.41 19.48 -2.63
N LEU A 224 -4.55 18.47 -2.73
CA LEU A 224 -3.10 18.69 -2.73
C LEU A 224 -2.64 19.39 -4.01
N GLU A 225 -3.23 19.06 -5.15
CA GLU A 225 -2.91 19.67 -6.44
C GLU A 225 -3.33 21.14 -6.49
N GLU A 226 -4.50 21.50 -5.95
CA GLU A 226 -4.93 22.90 -5.80
C GLU A 226 -3.97 23.70 -4.92
N TRP A 227 -3.52 23.12 -3.82
CA TRP A 227 -2.52 23.73 -2.95
C TRP A 227 -1.20 23.93 -3.68
N CYS A 228 -0.70 22.88 -4.33
CA CYS A 228 0.52 22.97 -5.14
C CYS A 228 0.38 24.04 -6.23
N HIS A 229 -0.75 24.09 -6.92
CA HIS A 229 -1.02 25.10 -7.94
C HIS A 229 -0.97 26.53 -7.38
N LYS A 230 -1.60 26.80 -6.23
CA LYS A 230 -1.54 28.10 -5.54
C LYS A 230 -0.11 28.52 -5.20
N CYS A 231 0.72 27.59 -4.70
CA CYS A 231 2.12 27.83 -4.41
C CYS A 231 2.94 28.22 -5.66
N PHE A 232 2.73 27.52 -6.78
CA PHE A 232 3.42 27.83 -8.04
C PHE A 232 2.93 29.14 -8.66
N LEU A 233 1.64 29.48 -8.54
CA LEU A 233 1.14 30.80 -8.95
C LEU A 233 1.78 31.94 -8.14
N ALA A 234 2.02 31.72 -6.84
CA ALA A 234 2.69 32.71 -6.00
C ALA A 234 4.15 32.97 -6.46
N LEU A 235 4.86 31.94 -6.94
CA LEU A 235 6.21 32.09 -7.52
C LEU A 235 6.25 32.93 -8.80
N MET A 236 5.15 32.95 -9.56
CA MET A 236 5.04 33.70 -10.82
C MET A 236 4.67 35.17 -10.61
N ARG A 237 4.33 35.58 -9.39
CA ARG A 237 4.00 36.99 -9.10
C ARG A 237 5.26 37.85 -9.17
N PRO A 238 5.14 39.09 -9.69
CA PRO A 238 6.26 40.04 -9.64
C PRO A 238 6.62 40.31 -8.18
N VAL A 239 7.92 40.39 -7.91
CA VAL A 239 8.43 40.67 -6.57
C VAL A 239 8.21 42.16 -6.26
N PRO A 240 7.53 42.52 -5.16
CA PRO A 240 7.40 43.91 -4.75
C PRO A 240 8.76 44.56 -4.48
N SER A 241 8.84 45.87 -4.68
CA SER A 241 10.08 46.63 -4.43
C SER A 241 10.55 46.45 -2.98
N GLY A 242 11.83 46.16 -2.80
CA GLY A 242 12.45 45.93 -1.49
C GLY A 242 12.28 44.52 -0.91
N TYR A 243 11.61 43.60 -1.61
CA TYR A 243 11.44 42.21 -1.16
C TYR A 243 12.24 41.22 -2.02
N SER A 244 12.48 40.02 -1.48
CA SER A 244 13.09 38.91 -2.21
C SER A 244 12.03 38.03 -2.88
N LYS A 245 12.44 37.32 -3.94
CA LYS A 245 11.57 36.35 -4.61
C LYS A 245 11.15 35.25 -3.63
N ALA A 246 9.87 34.89 -3.67
CA ALA A 246 9.38 33.73 -2.92
C ALA A 246 10.12 32.45 -3.38
N LEU A 247 10.42 31.57 -2.43
CA LEU A 247 11.05 30.28 -2.68
C LEU A 247 10.13 29.18 -2.14
N LEU A 248 10.03 28.09 -2.87
CA LEU A 248 9.40 26.86 -2.37
C LEU A 248 10.46 25.96 -1.77
N LEU A 249 10.12 25.29 -0.67
CA LEU A 249 11.01 24.34 -0.02
C LEU A 249 11.26 23.14 -0.95
N ARG A 250 12.53 22.92 -1.27
CA ARG A 250 13.00 21.81 -2.13
C ARG A 250 13.65 20.67 -1.33
N ALA A 251 14.06 20.96 -0.09
CA ALA A 251 14.71 20.05 0.84
C ALA A 251 13.72 19.39 1.81
#